data_AF-A0A3D5YE83-F1
#
_entry.id   AF-A0A3D5YE83-F1
#
_cell.length_a   1.000
_cell.length_b   1.000
_cell.length_c   1.000
_cell.angle_alpha   90.00
_cell.angle_beta   90.00
_cell.angle_gamma   90.00
#
_symmetry.space_group_name_H-M   'P 1'
#
loop_
_entity.id
_entity.type
_entity.pdbx_description
1 polymer ?
#
loop_
_entity_poly.entity_id
_entity_poly.type
_entity_poly.pdbx_seq_one_letter_code
_entity_poly.pdbx_strand_id
1 'polypeptide(L)'
;MASYAKLFVFDNIYIDRSVLIDMDDLVQETARTEHEVGVKTMPIDALPLSERTRNALIKNNILYVEDLEKKKKGELLLMKGVGRKAIDEIVSSLANISKSLIG
;
A
#
# COMPACT_ATOMS: atom_id res chain seq x y z
N MET A 1 18.29 -28.65 30.81
CA MET A 1 17.97 -27.41 30.06
C MET A 1 18.59 -27.54 28.67
N ALA A 2 17.79 -27.48 27.61
CA ALA A 2 18.32 -27.59 26.24
C ALA A 2 19.02 -26.29 25.84
N SER A 3 20.23 -26.37 25.28
CA SER A 3 20.97 -25.20 24.78
C SER A 3 20.52 -24.89 23.35
N TYR A 4 19.85 -23.75 23.17
CA TYR A 4 19.40 -23.27 21.86
C TYR A 4 20.55 -22.91 20.91
N ALA A 5 21.78 -22.72 21.42
CA ALA A 5 22.95 -22.49 20.60
C ALA A 5 23.21 -23.63 19.60
N LYS A 6 22.80 -24.86 19.93
CA LYS A 6 22.95 -26.03 19.06
C LYS A 6 22.14 -25.92 17.75
N LEU A 7 21.10 -25.07 17.70
CA LEU A 7 20.32 -24.83 16.48
C LEU A 7 21.08 -24.06 15.40
N PHE A 8 22.15 -23.34 15.78
CA PHE A 8 22.95 -22.52 14.88
C PHE A 8 24.30 -23.15 14.53
N VAL A 9 24.60 -24.34 15.07
CA VAL A 9 25.80 -25.09 14.75
C VAL A 9 25.43 -26.13 13.71
N PHE A 10 25.78 -25.83 12.45
CA PHE A 10 25.55 -26.74 11.33
C PHE A 10 26.84 -27.47 10.98
N ASP A 11 26.82 -28.80 11.02
CA ASP A 11 27.96 -29.62 10.62
C ASP A 11 28.13 -29.55 9.09
N ASN A 12 29.37 -29.29 8.63
CA ASN A 12 29.77 -29.22 7.22
C ASN A 12 29.14 -28.09 6.37
N ILE A 13 28.78 -26.95 6.97
CA ILE A 13 28.29 -25.77 6.23
C ILE A 13 29.32 -24.62 6.33
N TYR A 14 29.75 -24.10 5.18
CA TYR A 14 30.48 -22.84 5.09
C TYR A 14 29.50 -21.71 4.82
N ILE A 15 29.38 -20.78 5.78
CA ILE A 15 28.60 -19.56 5.61
C ILE A 15 29.57 -18.43 5.30
N ASP A 16 29.48 -17.90 4.09
CA ASP A 16 30.28 -16.74 3.70
C ASP A 16 29.81 -15.49 4.46
N ARG A 17 30.76 -14.66 4.92
CA ARG A 17 30.46 -13.47 5.71
C ARG A 17 29.59 -12.48 4.94
N SER A 18 29.65 -12.46 3.61
CA SER A 18 28.79 -11.61 2.79
C SER A 18 27.31 -11.96 2.87
N VAL A 19 26.94 -13.15 3.37
CA VAL A 19 25.55 -13.60 3.54
C VAL A 19 25.00 -13.27 4.93
N LEU A 20 25.84 -12.78 5.84
CA LEU A 20 25.43 -12.31 7.16
C LEU A 20 25.03 -10.84 7.08
N ILE A 21 23.92 -10.49 7.73
CA ILE A 21 23.42 -9.13 7.82
C ILE A 21 23.52 -8.71 9.28
N ASP A 22 24.02 -7.50 9.53
CA ASP A 22 24.07 -6.94 10.87
C ASP A 22 22.67 -6.53 11.35
N MET A 23 22.40 -6.72 12.64
CA MET A 23 21.09 -6.43 13.23
C MET A 23 20.70 -4.94 13.05
N ASP A 24 21.69 -4.04 13.08
CA ASP A 24 21.47 -2.61 12.87
C ASP A 24 21.07 -2.28 11.42
N ASP A 25 21.57 -3.05 10.45
CA ASP A 25 21.21 -2.90 9.03
C ASP A 25 19.79 -3.42 8.76
N LEU A 26 19.36 -4.49 9.43
CA LEU A 26 17.99 -5.00 9.33
C LEU A 26 16.95 -3.96 9.76
N VAL A 27 17.25 -3.19 10.82
CA VAL A 27 16.37 -2.10 11.29
C VAL A 27 16.29 -0.99 10.24
N GLN A 28 17.40 -0.67 9.57
CA GLN A 28 17.41 0.31 8.48
C GLN A 28 16.63 -0.17 7.25
N GLU A 29 16.71 -1.45 6.90
CA GLU A 29 15.93 -2.05 5.81
C GLU A 29 14.42 -1.92 6.11
N THR A 30 13.97 -2.22 7.33
CA THR A 30 12.55 -2.08 7.68
C THR A 30 12.05 -0.63 7.59
N ALA A 31 12.88 0.36 7.95
CA ALA A 31 12.53 1.78 7.82
C ALA A 31 12.57 2.29 6.36
N ARG A 32 13.39 1.67 5.49
CA ARG A 32 13.49 2.02 4.06
C ARG A 32 12.46 1.29 3.19
N THR A 33 11.98 0.12 3.63
CA THR A 33 11.03 -0.72 2.89
C THR A 33 9.56 -0.47 3.29
N GLU A 34 9.27 0.54 4.11
CA GLU A 34 7.87 1.00 4.29
C GLU A 34 7.34 1.77 3.06
N HIS A 35 8.20 2.17 2.12
CA HIS A 35 7.77 2.92 0.93
C HIS A 35 7.49 2.09 -0.32
N GLU A 36 7.83 0.79 -0.37
CA GLU A 36 7.68 0.01 -1.61
C GLU A 36 7.22 -1.46 -1.46
N VAL A 37 6.78 -1.92 -0.28
CA VAL A 37 5.98 -3.17 -0.23
C VAL A 37 4.52 -2.80 -0.46
N GLY A 38 4.15 -2.76 -1.75
CA GLY A 38 2.79 -2.50 -2.24
C GLY A 38 1.79 -3.59 -1.86
N VAL A 39 1.52 -3.76 -0.57
CA VAL A 39 0.28 -4.36 -0.12
C VAL A 39 -0.79 -3.32 -0.42
N LYS A 40 -1.54 -3.52 -1.49
CA LYS A 40 -2.76 -2.74 -1.71
C LYS A 40 -3.72 -3.12 -0.59
N THR A 41 -3.77 -2.28 0.43
CA THR A 41 -4.33 -2.60 1.74
C THR A 41 -5.85 -2.51 1.74
N MET A 42 -6.42 -1.64 0.90
CA MET A 42 -7.86 -1.37 0.94
C MET A 42 -8.48 -1.29 -0.46
N PRO A 43 -9.40 -2.20 -0.81
CA PRO A 43 -10.16 -2.10 -2.04
C PRO A 43 -11.15 -0.93 -1.95
N ILE A 44 -11.53 -0.38 -3.11
CA ILE A 44 -12.55 0.68 -3.17
C ILE A 44 -13.90 0.22 -2.62
N ASP A 45 -14.16 -1.08 -2.57
CA ASP A 45 -15.35 -1.74 -2.02
C ASP A 45 -15.54 -1.52 -0.52
N ALA A 46 -14.46 -1.30 0.21
CA ALA A 46 -14.53 -0.96 1.61
C ALA A 46 -14.85 0.52 1.87
N LEU A 47 -14.79 1.39 0.85
CA LEU A 47 -15.17 2.80 0.98
C LEU A 47 -16.69 2.97 0.83
N PRO A 48 -17.30 3.87 1.64
CA PRO A 48 -18.72 4.23 1.53
C PRO A 48 -18.97 5.17 0.34
N LEU A 49 -18.80 4.66 -0.88
CA LEU A 49 -19.04 5.37 -2.14
C LEU A 49 -20.40 4.97 -2.73
N SER A 50 -21.02 5.86 -3.52
CA SER A 50 -22.19 5.48 -4.30
C SER A 50 -21.81 4.42 -5.35
N GLU A 51 -22.77 3.55 -5.72
CA GLU A 51 -22.55 2.54 -6.77
C GLU A 51 -22.10 3.18 -8.09
N ARG A 52 -22.61 4.37 -8.41
CA ARG A 52 -22.21 5.11 -9.60
C ARG A 52 -20.73 5.51 -9.55
N THR A 53 -20.26 6.02 -8.42
CA THR A 53 -18.86 6.42 -8.23
C THR A 53 -17.95 5.18 -8.25
N ARG A 54 -18.35 4.10 -7.57
CA ARG A 54 -17.66 2.80 -7.59
C ARG A 54 -17.50 2.25 -9.01
N ASN A 55 -18.59 2.17 -9.76
CA ASN A 55 -18.58 1.65 -11.14
C ASN A 55 -17.75 2.54 -12.08
N ALA A 56 -17.77 3.86 -11.87
CA ALA A 56 -16.91 4.77 -12.61
C ALA A 56 -15.42 4.50 -12.31
N LEU A 57 -15.04 4.30 -11.05
CA LEU A 57 -13.65 3.97 -10.66
C LEU A 57 -13.19 2.63 -11.23
N ILE A 58 -14.02 1.57 -11.11
CA ILE A 58 -13.73 0.24 -11.68
C ILE A 58 -13.51 0.33 -13.19
N LYS A 59 -14.37 1.08 -13.91
CA LYS A 59 -14.25 1.26 -15.37
C LYS A 59 -12.98 1.99 -15.79
N ASN A 60 -12.39 2.78 -14.91
CA ASN A 60 -11.12 3.46 -15.14
C ASN A 60 -9.92 2.72 -14.50
N ASN A 61 -10.07 1.43 -14.17
CA ASN A 61 -9.04 0.58 -13.56
C ASN A 61 -8.54 1.08 -12.20
N ILE A 62 -9.38 1.77 -11.43
CA ILE A 62 -9.08 2.17 -10.05
C ILE A 62 -9.82 1.22 -9.12
N LEU A 63 -9.09 0.27 -8.55
CA LEU A 63 -9.65 -0.81 -7.73
C LEU A 63 -9.28 -0.66 -6.24
N TYR A 64 -8.27 0.16 -5.94
CA TYR A 64 -7.73 0.31 -4.59
C TYR A 64 -7.59 1.76 -4.17
N VAL A 65 -7.54 1.98 -2.86
CA VAL A 65 -7.36 3.31 -2.27
C VAL A 65 -6.02 3.93 -2.68
N GLU A 66 -4.95 3.14 -2.78
CA GLU A 66 -3.64 3.67 -3.19
C GLU A 66 -3.65 4.20 -4.64
N ASP A 67 -4.48 3.61 -5.50
CA ASP A 67 -4.65 4.06 -6.88
C ASP A 67 -5.37 5.43 -6.94
N LEU A 68 -6.22 5.73 -5.94
CA LEU A 68 -6.85 7.04 -5.78
C LEU A 68 -5.87 8.09 -5.27
N GLU A 69 -5.03 7.76 -4.29
CA GLU A 69 -4.02 8.69 -3.73
C GLU A 69 -3.05 9.19 -4.80
N LYS A 70 -2.67 8.32 -5.74
CA LYS A 70 -1.79 8.65 -6.86
C LYS A 70 -2.43 9.55 -7.91
N LYS A 71 -3.74 9.82 -7.83
CA LYS A 71 -4.50 10.58 -8.82
C LYS A 71 -4.81 11.99 -8.36
N LYS A 72 -4.68 12.93 -9.29
CA LYS A 72 -5.07 14.34 -9.10
C LYS A 72 -6.55 14.53 -9.31
N LYS A 73 -7.14 15.51 -8.61
CA LYS A 73 -8.54 15.93 -8.80
C LYS A 73 -8.89 16.22 -10.28
N GLY A 74 -7.95 16.85 -11.00
CA GLY A 74 -8.11 17.14 -12.43
C GLY A 74 -8.14 15.88 -13.31
N GLU A 75 -7.31 14.88 -13.00
CA GLU A 75 -7.34 13.59 -13.71
C GLU A 75 -8.63 12.82 -13.43
N LEU A 76 -9.12 12.87 -12.18
CA LEU A 76 -10.40 12.27 -11.84
C LEU A 76 -11.56 12.88 -12.63
N LEU A 77 -11.55 14.20 -12.85
CA LEU A 77 -12.61 14.89 -13.60
C LEU A 77 -12.61 14.55 -15.11
N LEU A 78 -11.46 14.17 -15.67
CA LEU A 78 -11.32 13.76 -17.07
C LEU A 78 -11.82 12.32 -17.31
N MET A 79 -11.98 11.52 -16.24
CA MET A 79 -12.42 10.14 -16.36
C MET A 79 -13.90 10.04 -16.72
N LYS A 80 -14.21 9.11 -17.63
CA LYS A 80 -15.59 8.88 -18.06
C LYS A 80 -16.45 8.40 -16.88
N GLY A 81 -17.48 9.19 -16.56
CA GLY A 81 -18.47 8.85 -15.53
C GLY A 81 -18.19 9.44 -14.15
N VAL A 82 -17.04 10.09 -13.95
CA VAL A 82 -16.72 10.81 -12.71
C VAL A 82 -17.15 12.27 -12.86
N GLY A 83 -18.17 12.67 -12.08
CA GLY A 83 -18.65 14.06 -12.03
C GLY A 83 -18.23 14.76 -10.74
N ARG A 84 -18.61 16.05 -10.61
CA ARG A 84 -18.37 16.85 -9.39
C ARG A 84 -18.81 16.12 -8.11
N LYS A 85 -20.04 15.57 -8.11
CA LYS A 85 -20.57 14.80 -6.98
C LYS A 85 -19.74 13.56 -6.63
N ALA A 86 -19.18 12.88 -7.63
CA ALA A 86 -18.34 11.71 -7.40
C ALA A 86 -16.98 12.11 -6.78
N ILE A 87 -16.43 13.27 -7.18
CA ILE A 87 -15.21 13.81 -6.57
C ILE A 87 -15.45 14.18 -5.11
N ASP A 88 -16.58 14.82 -4.79
CA ASP A 88 -16.92 15.16 -3.41
C ASP A 88 -17.08 13.90 -2.54
N GLU A 89 -17.73 12.85 -3.07
CA GLU A 89 -17.84 11.54 -2.41
C GLU A 89 -16.47 10.89 -2.15
N ILE A 90 -15.57 10.92 -3.14
CA ILE A 90 -14.21 10.36 -3.03
C ILE A 90 -13.42 11.14 -1.97
N VAL A 91 -13.44 12.47 -2.00
CA VAL A 91 -12.73 13.32 -1.03
C VAL A 91 -13.26 13.10 0.38
N SER A 92 -14.58 13.03 0.55
CA SER A 92 -15.19 12.76 1.86
C SER A 92 -14.81 11.37 2.38
N SER A 93 -14.80 10.35 1.50
CA SER A 93 -14.46 8.98 1.89
C SER A 93 -12.98 8.82 2.24
N LEU A 94 -12.09 9.51 1.52
CA LEU A 94 -10.66 9.56 1.84
C LEU A 94 -10.40 10.29 3.16
N ALA A 95 -11.09 11.40 3.41
CA ALA A 95 -11.00 12.14 4.67
C ALA A 95 -11.40 11.28 5.88
N ASN A 96 -12.42 10.43 5.73
CA ASN A 96 -12.84 9.49 6.78
C ASN A 96 -11.75 8.46 7.14
N ILE A 97 -10.83 8.16 6.23
CA ILE A 97 -9.73 7.19 6.41
C ILE A 97 -8.41 7.93 6.68
N SER A 98 -8.45 9.24 6.97
CA SER A 98 -7.28 10.11 7.15
C SER A 98 -6.30 10.14 5.96
N LYS A 99 -6.80 9.85 4.74
CA LYS A 99 -6.04 9.86 3.49
C LYS A 99 -6.46 11.07 2.63
N SER A 100 -5.60 11.48 1.70
CA SER A 100 -5.89 12.60 0.80
C SER A 100 -5.40 12.33 -0.63
N LEU A 101 -6.02 13.00 -1.59
CA LEU A 101 -5.58 12.98 -2.99
C LEU A 101 -4.31 13.82 -3.14
N ILE A 102 -3.45 13.47 -4.10
CA ILE A 102 -2.37 14.34 -4.56
C ILE A 102 -2.97 15.67 -5.07
N GLY A 103 -2.42 16.78 -4.54
CA GLY A 103 -2.75 18.16 -4.91
C GLY A 103 -2.44 18.49 -6.37
#